data_AF-A0AA88B9V4-F1
#
_entry.id   AF-A0AA88B9V4-F1
#
_cell.length_a   1.000
_cell.length_b   1.000
_cell.length_c   1.000
_cell.angle_alpha   90.00
_cell.angle_beta   90.00
_cell.angle_gamma   90.00
#
_symmetry.space_group_name_H-M   'P 1'
#
loop_
_entity.id
_entity.type
_entity.pdbx_description
1 polymer ?
#
loop_
_entity_poly.entity_id
_entity_poly.type
_entity_poly.pdbx_seq_one_letter_code
_entity_poly.pdbx_strand_id
1 'polypeptide(L)'
;MLLTAGAKAVHWAIGSPPIVAPNYYGMGINTLDELAFWQIWKRLPSEQRTQSLRFHKMEPHVLRLIESNIATSINAASITYLPFPLLESLLPLRPESFDLSPFTFEMPTRAGQERADRNLRELVADLPRMQSVHA
;
A
#
# COMPACT_ATOMS: atom_id res chain seq x y z
N MET A 1 -12.78 18.15 -9.02
CA MET A 1 -14.15 17.77 -9.43
C MET A 1 -15.16 17.98 -8.30
N LEU A 2 -15.08 17.29 -7.16
CA LEU A 2 -16.06 17.44 -6.07
C LEU A 2 -15.93 18.76 -5.29
N LEU A 3 -14.72 19.13 -4.87
CA LEU A 3 -14.48 20.42 -4.21
C LEU A 3 -14.86 21.61 -5.11
N THR A 4 -14.48 21.52 -6.39
CA THR A 4 -14.83 22.53 -7.41
C THR A 4 -16.34 22.61 -7.67
N ALA A 5 -17.10 21.55 -7.35
CA ALA A 5 -18.56 21.54 -7.41
C ALA A 5 -19.22 22.08 -6.13
N GLY A 6 -18.43 22.61 -5.17
CA GLY A 6 -18.93 23.21 -3.94
C GLY A 6 -19.00 22.28 -2.73
N ALA A 7 -18.44 21.08 -2.80
CA ALA A 7 -18.32 20.21 -1.63
C ALA A 7 -17.43 20.87 -0.57
N LYS A 8 -17.91 20.96 0.68
CA LYS A 8 -17.15 21.53 1.81
C LYS A 8 -15.93 20.68 2.20
N ALA A 9 -16.07 19.37 2.08
CA ALA A 9 -15.05 18.38 2.36
C ALA A 9 -15.30 17.14 1.51
N VAL A 10 -14.23 16.41 1.17
CA VAL A 10 -14.30 15.16 0.42
C VAL A 10 -13.67 14.06 1.25
N HIS A 11 -14.43 13.02 1.54
CA HIS A 11 -13.99 11.85 2.31
C HIS A 11 -14.07 10.62 1.40
N TRP A 12 -12.98 9.87 1.29
CA TRP A 12 -12.94 8.64 0.50
C TRP A 12 -12.97 7.41 1.40
N ALA A 13 -13.91 6.51 1.16
CA ALA A 13 -13.90 5.16 1.69
C ALA A 13 -13.50 4.20 0.57
N ILE A 14 -12.36 3.53 0.74
CA ILE A 14 -11.82 2.60 -0.25
C ILE A 14 -12.29 1.20 0.11
N GLY A 15 -13.02 0.55 -0.79
CA GLY A 15 -13.59 -0.79 -0.60
C GLY A 15 -12.57 -1.94 -0.61
N SER A 16 -11.29 -1.65 -0.42
CA SER A 16 -10.20 -2.63 -0.36
C SER A 16 -9.16 -2.20 0.67
N PRO A 17 -8.27 -3.11 1.09
CA PRO A 17 -7.00 -2.76 1.71
C PRO A 17 -6.11 -1.96 0.75
N PRO A 18 -5.03 -1.33 1.23
CA PRO A 18 -4.03 -0.72 0.37
C PRO A 18 -3.44 -1.74 -0.61
N ILE A 19 -3.35 -1.37 -1.89
CA ILE A 19 -2.67 -2.18 -2.91
C ILE A 19 -1.17 -1.93 -2.78
N VAL A 20 -0.43 -2.98 -2.42
CA VAL A 20 1.01 -2.97 -2.14
C VAL A 20 1.81 -3.74 -3.19
N ALA A 21 1.17 -4.55 -4.04
CA ALA A 21 1.85 -5.28 -5.10
C ALA A 21 1.12 -5.15 -6.44
N PRO A 22 1.87 -5.10 -7.56
CA PRO A 22 1.32 -5.34 -8.88
C PRO A 22 0.75 -6.76 -8.94
N ASN A 23 -0.31 -6.93 -9.71
CA ASN A 23 -0.83 -8.25 -9.98
C ASN A 23 -0.17 -8.79 -11.26
N TYR A 24 0.66 -9.83 -11.12
CA TYR A 24 1.39 -10.43 -12.23
C TYR A 24 0.57 -11.46 -13.03
N TYR A 25 -0.74 -11.52 -12.81
CA TYR A 25 -1.63 -12.59 -13.28
C TYR A 25 -2.73 -12.07 -14.23
N GLY A 26 -2.46 -10.99 -14.96
CA GLY A 26 -3.31 -10.50 -16.05
C GLY A 26 -4.00 -9.17 -15.78
N MET A 27 -3.73 -8.50 -14.65
CA MET A 27 -4.20 -7.15 -14.37
C MET A 27 -3.09 -6.12 -14.63
N GLY A 28 -3.42 -5.02 -15.33
CA GLY A 28 -2.45 -4.06 -15.89
C GLY A 28 -1.80 -3.10 -14.90
N ILE A 29 -1.31 -3.58 -13.75
CA ILE A 29 -0.45 -2.80 -12.86
C ILE A 29 0.98 -3.28 -13.12
N ASN A 30 1.85 -2.40 -13.61
CA ASN A 30 3.14 -2.83 -14.17
C ASN A 30 4.31 -2.64 -13.20
N THR A 31 4.27 -1.61 -12.35
CA THR A 31 5.36 -1.27 -11.45
C THR A 31 4.87 -0.97 -10.03
N LEU A 32 5.75 -1.22 -9.04
CA LEU A 32 5.48 -0.85 -7.64
C LEU A 32 5.33 0.67 -7.51
N ASP A 33 6.13 1.43 -8.25
CA ASP A 33 6.17 2.88 -8.17
C ASP A 33 4.89 3.58 -8.56
N GLU A 34 4.05 2.96 -9.40
CA GLU A 34 2.76 3.53 -9.76
C GLU A 34 1.73 3.48 -8.61
N LEU A 35 1.95 2.65 -7.60
CA LEU A 35 0.99 2.48 -6.51
C LEU A 35 1.09 3.61 -5.49
N ALA A 36 -0.07 4.14 -5.11
CA ALA A 36 -0.19 5.19 -4.09
C ALA A 36 0.53 4.82 -2.78
N PHE A 37 0.46 3.55 -2.38
CA PHE A 37 1.17 3.04 -1.20
C PHE A 37 2.68 3.33 -1.29
N TRP A 38 3.34 2.96 -2.39
CA TRP A 38 4.78 3.14 -2.55
C TRP A 38 5.19 4.60 -2.73
N GLN A 39 4.37 5.39 -3.40
CA GLN A 39 4.57 6.85 -3.50
C GLN A 39 4.59 7.54 -2.13
N ILE A 40 3.71 7.11 -1.21
CA ILE A 40 3.71 7.59 0.17
C ILE A 40 4.84 6.98 0.99
N TRP A 41 5.07 5.67 0.86
CA TRP A 41 6.11 4.95 1.60
C TRP A 41 7.49 5.61 1.46
N LYS A 42 7.86 6.05 0.24
CA LYS A 42 9.11 6.78 -0.03
C LYS A 42 9.27 8.07 0.79
N ARG A 43 8.18 8.66 1.27
CA ARG A 43 8.15 9.91 2.04
C ARG A 43 8.04 9.68 3.54
N LEU A 44 7.74 8.46 3.98
CA LEU A 44 7.64 8.13 5.40
C LEU A 44 9.01 8.22 6.11
N PRO A 45 9.03 8.48 7.43
CA PRO A 45 10.22 8.28 8.26
C PRO A 45 10.72 6.83 8.22
N SER A 46 12.01 6.61 8.45
CA SER A 46 12.66 5.29 8.33
C SER A 46 12.00 4.20 9.19
N GLU A 47 11.67 4.51 10.45
CA GLU A 47 10.98 3.59 11.36
C GLU A 47 9.62 3.13 10.80
N GLN A 48 8.85 4.08 10.27
CA GLN A 48 7.53 3.83 9.71
C GLN A 48 7.60 3.08 8.38
N ARG A 49 8.66 3.28 7.58
CA ARG A 49 8.90 2.47 6.37
C ARG A 49 9.02 1.00 6.68
N THR A 50 9.79 0.64 7.71
CA THR A 50 10.00 -0.76 8.12
C THR A 50 8.69 -1.41 8.55
N GLN A 51 7.91 -0.75 9.40
CA GLN A 51 6.59 -1.27 9.81
C GLN A 51 5.61 -1.40 8.64
N SER A 52 5.65 -0.47 7.69
CA SER A 52 4.79 -0.51 6.50
C SER A 52 5.07 -1.71 5.59
N LEU A 53 6.30 -2.22 5.57
CA LEU A 53 6.67 -3.43 4.81
C LEU A 53 6.08 -4.73 5.38
N ARG A 54 5.37 -4.67 6.51
CA ARG A 54 4.54 -5.78 7.00
C ARG A 54 3.19 -5.85 6.26
N PHE A 55 2.90 -4.90 5.37
CA PHE A 55 1.74 -4.87 4.49
C PHE A 55 0.43 -5.05 5.27
N HIS A 56 -0.39 -6.05 4.95
CA HIS A 56 -1.61 -6.38 5.68
C HIS A 56 -1.42 -6.60 7.20
N LYS A 57 -0.20 -6.87 7.67
CA LYS A 57 0.16 -7.04 9.10
C LYS A 57 0.74 -5.77 9.73
N MET A 58 0.69 -4.62 9.04
CA MET A 58 1.15 -3.35 9.59
C MET A 58 0.30 -2.93 10.79
N GLU A 59 0.90 -2.15 11.69
CA GLU A 59 0.14 -1.65 12.84
C GLU A 59 -0.91 -0.61 12.42
N PRO A 60 -2.08 -0.55 13.09
CA PRO A 60 -3.16 0.36 12.70
C PRO A 60 -2.74 1.84 12.65
N HIS A 61 -1.78 2.25 13.47
CA HIS A 61 -1.29 3.63 13.47
C HIS A 61 -0.49 3.97 12.21
N VAL A 62 0.20 2.99 11.62
CA VAL A 62 0.96 3.11 10.39
C VAL A 62 0.01 3.24 9.20
N LEU A 63 -1.07 2.44 9.19
CA LEU A 63 -2.12 2.55 8.18
C LEU A 63 -2.76 3.96 8.21
N ARG A 64 -3.11 4.47 9.39
CA ARG A 64 -3.65 5.84 9.54
C ARG A 64 -2.68 6.91 9.03
N LEU A 65 -1.38 6.71 9.24
CA LEU A 65 -0.36 7.62 8.71
C LEU A 65 -0.35 7.60 7.18
N ILE A 66 -0.42 6.41 6.57
CA ILE A 66 -0.51 6.26 5.11
C ILE A 66 -1.79 6.93 4.58
N GLU A 67 -2.95 6.64 5.17
CA GLU A 67 -4.24 7.24 4.82
C GLU A 67 -4.20 8.76 4.83
N SER A 68 -3.64 9.35 5.90
CA SER A 68 -3.49 10.80 6.03
C SER A 68 -2.58 11.40 4.94
N ASN A 69 -1.47 10.73 4.62
CA ASN A 69 -0.54 11.17 3.58
C ASN A 69 -1.15 11.08 2.17
N ILE A 70 -1.94 10.03 1.89
CA ILE A 70 -2.66 9.91 0.61
C ILE A 70 -3.76 10.98 0.55
N ALA A 71 -4.55 11.16 1.63
CA ALA A 71 -5.60 12.18 1.70
C ALA A 71 -5.03 13.56 1.36
N THR A 72 -3.90 13.91 1.98
CA THR A 72 -3.17 15.16 1.69
C THR A 72 -2.75 15.23 0.22
N SER A 73 -2.19 14.14 -0.33
CA SER A 73 -1.68 14.12 -1.71
C SER A 73 -2.76 14.27 -2.78
N ILE A 74 -4.01 13.90 -2.49
CA ILE A 74 -5.15 14.05 -3.42
C ILE A 74 -6.10 15.19 -3.04
N ASN A 75 -5.74 16.02 -2.05
CA ASN A 75 -6.56 17.10 -1.50
C ASN A 75 -7.96 16.61 -1.02
N ALA A 76 -7.98 15.49 -0.30
CA ALA A 76 -9.14 14.98 0.41
C ALA A 76 -9.06 15.30 1.91
N ALA A 77 -10.22 15.44 2.55
CA ALA A 77 -10.31 15.63 4.00
C ALA A 77 -9.96 14.35 4.76
N SER A 78 -10.33 13.18 4.22
CA SER A 78 -9.88 11.89 4.75
C SER A 78 -9.91 10.80 3.69
N ILE A 79 -9.14 9.74 3.95
CA ILE A 79 -9.23 8.45 3.26
C ILE A 79 -9.30 7.37 4.33
N THR A 80 -10.08 6.33 4.09
CA THR A 80 -10.11 5.13 4.94
C THR A 80 -10.13 3.90 4.06
N TYR A 81 -9.21 2.97 4.29
CA TYR A 81 -9.18 1.67 3.63
C TYR A 81 -10.01 0.63 4.39
N LEU A 82 -10.53 -0.36 3.66
CA LEU A 82 -11.09 -1.55 4.26
C LEU A 82 -9.97 -2.32 4.98
N PRO A 83 -10.08 -2.61 6.29
CA PRO A 83 -9.09 -3.40 6.99
C PRO A 83 -8.95 -4.80 6.37
N PHE A 84 -7.72 -5.28 6.19
CA PHE A 84 -7.49 -6.61 5.60
C PHE A 84 -8.20 -7.75 6.36
N PRO A 85 -8.20 -7.82 7.71
CA PRO A 85 -8.95 -8.85 8.42
C PRO A 85 -10.47 -8.79 8.17
N LEU A 86 -11.01 -7.60 7.91
CA LEU A 86 -12.42 -7.45 7.57
C LEU A 86 -12.68 -7.97 6.15
N LEU A 87 -11.81 -7.67 5.18
CA LEU A 87 -11.88 -8.27 3.84
C LEU A 87 -11.88 -9.80 3.93
N GLU A 88 -10.92 -10.39 4.65
CA GLU A 88 -10.82 -11.84 4.81
C GLU A 88 -12.11 -12.45 5.39
N SER A 89 -12.72 -11.79 6.38
CA SER A 89 -13.96 -12.27 7.00
C SER A 89 -15.19 -12.23 6.08
N LEU A 90 -15.14 -11.42 5.01
CA LEU A 90 -16.23 -11.27 4.04
C LEU A 90 -16.11 -12.24 2.86
N LEU A 91 -14.97 -12.94 2.72
CA LEU A 91 -14.77 -13.87 1.62
C LEU A 91 -15.58 -15.15 1.84
N PRO A 92 -16.34 -15.62 0.84
CA PRO A 92 -17.28 -16.74 0.98
C PRO A 92 -16.62 -18.12 1.06
N LEU A 93 -15.30 -18.21 0.82
CA LEU A 93 -14.50 -19.43 0.83
C LEU A 93 -13.27 -19.26 1.73
N ARG A 94 -12.50 -20.32 1.92
CA ARG A 94 -11.24 -20.22 2.68
C ARG A 94 -10.28 -19.25 1.99
N PRO A 95 -9.53 -18.41 2.74
CA PRO A 95 -8.64 -17.39 2.19
C PRO A 95 -7.65 -17.92 1.13
N GLU A 96 -7.26 -19.20 1.22
CA GLU A 96 -6.30 -19.83 0.30
C GLU A 96 -6.86 -20.04 -1.12
N SER A 97 -8.15 -19.81 -1.34
CA SER A 97 -8.80 -19.90 -2.65
C SER A 97 -8.78 -18.58 -3.45
N PHE A 98 -8.32 -17.49 -2.84
CA PHE A 98 -8.24 -16.18 -3.48
C PHE A 98 -6.79 -15.71 -3.61
N ASP A 99 -6.46 -15.08 -4.73
CA ASP A 99 -5.21 -14.35 -4.86
C ASP A 99 -5.31 -13.01 -4.11
N LEU A 100 -4.75 -12.98 -2.90
CA LEU A 100 -4.66 -11.79 -2.05
C LEU A 100 -3.29 -11.10 -2.15
N SER A 101 -2.42 -11.54 -3.09
CA SER A 101 -1.09 -10.98 -3.28
C SER A 101 -1.04 -9.46 -3.47
N PRO A 102 -2.05 -8.77 -4.06
CA PRO A 102 -2.04 -7.32 -4.12
C PRO A 102 -2.04 -6.62 -2.75
N PHE A 103 -2.49 -7.28 -1.69
CA PHE A 103 -2.58 -6.74 -0.32
C PHE A 103 -1.53 -7.33 0.62
N THR A 104 -1.09 -8.56 0.36
CA THR A 104 -0.18 -9.30 1.24
C THR A 104 1.27 -9.27 0.78
N PHE A 105 1.52 -9.03 -0.53
CA PHE A 105 2.80 -9.25 -1.20
C PHE A 105 3.25 -10.73 -1.27
N GLU A 106 2.38 -11.65 -0.84
CA GLU A 106 2.60 -13.10 -0.89
C GLU A 106 1.99 -13.66 -2.18
N MET A 107 2.84 -14.02 -3.14
CA MET A 107 2.44 -14.39 -4.50
C MET A 107 2.01 -15.86 -4.57
N PRO A 108 0.93 -16.20 -5.31
CA PRO A 108 0.46 -17.59 -5.43
C PRO A 108 1.42 -18.50 -6.20
N THR A 109 2.39 -17.94 -6.93
CA THR A 109 3.41 -18.71 -7.66
C THR A 109 4.81 -18.30 -7.25
N ARG A 110 5.74 -19.25 -7.28
CA ARG A 110 7.17 -19.01 -7.01
C ARG A 110 7.76 -17.97 -7.96
N ALA A 111 7.47 -18.07 -9.26
CA ALA A 111 7.96 -17.12 -10.25
C ALA A 111 7.42 -15.70 -9.98
N GLY A 112 6.15 -15.60 -9.56
CA GLY A 112 5.56 -14.34 -9.10
C GLY A 112 6.29 -13.77 -7.89
N GLN A 113 6.59 -14.60 -6.87
CA GLN A 113 7.31 -14.17 -5.68
C GLN A 113 8.72 -13.68 -6.00
N GLU A 114 9.47 -14.43 -6.81
CA GLU A 114 10.83 -14.05 -7.22
C GLU A 114 10.84 -12.71 -7.96
N ARG A 115 9.83 -12.45 -8.80
CA ARG A 115 9.64 -11.15 -9.46
C ARG A 115 9.28 -10.05 -8.47
N ALA A 116 8.36 -10.30 -7.55
CA ALA A 116 7.94 -9.34 -6.53
C ALA A 116 9.13 -8.92 -5.66
N ASP A 117 9.91 -9.89 -5.17
CA ASP A 117 11.06 -9.67 -4.31
C ASP A 117 12.16 -8.89 -5.03
N ARG A 118 12.41 -9.20 -6.31
CA ARG A 118 13.38 -8.44 -7.12
C ARG A 118 12.96 -6.98 -7.24
N ASN A 119 11.71 -6.73 -7.62
CA ASN A 119 11.18 -5.38 -7.77
C ASN A 119 11.21 -4.62 -6.42
N LEU A 120 10.91 -5.29 -5.31
CA LEU A 120 10.98 -4.68 -3.98
C LEU A 120 12.42 -4.31 -3.61
N ARG A 121 13.39 -5.19 -3.88
CA ARG A 121 14.81 -4.89 -3.62
C ARG A 121 15.29 -3.68 -4.42
N GLU A 122 14.95 -3.61 -5.70
CA GLU A 122 15.27 -2.46 -6.56
C GLU A 122 14.68 -1.17 -5.98
N LEU A 123 13.38 -1.19 -5.64
CA LEU A 123 12.69 -0.05 -5.05
C LEU A 123 13.31 0.46 -3.73
N VAL A 124 13.68 -0.47 -2.84
CA VAL A 124 14.24 -0.14 -1.53
C VAL A 124 15.70 0.32 -1.65
N ALA A 125 16.45 -0.22 -2.61
CA ALA A 125 17.85 0.16 -2.85
C ALA A 125 18.01 1.61 -3.33
N ASP A 126 17.01 2.15 -4.03
CA ASP A 126 16.99 3.53 -4.52
C ASP A 126 16.74 4.59 -3.43
N LEU A 127 16.49 4.17 -2.18
CA LEU A 127 16.44 5.11 -1.07
C LEU A 127 17.86 5.59 -0.73
N PRO A 128 18.10 6.91 -0.62
CA PRO A 128 19.37 7.41 -0.14
C PRO A 128 19.68 6.74 1.20
N ARG A 129 20.88 6.17 1.36
CA ARG A 129 21.47 6.01 2.69
C ARG A 129 21.49 7.41 3.29
N MET A 130 20.48 7.76 4.08
CA MET A 130 20.52 8.98 4.86
C MET A 130 21.83 8.91 5.64
N GLN A 131 22.74 9.81 5.28
CA GLN A 131 24.04 9.91 5.89
C GLN A 131 23.84 9.87 7.40
N SER A 132 24.58 9.00 8.08
CA SER A 132 24.79 9.10 9.50
C SER A 132 25.16 10.55 9.79
N VAL A 133 24.28 11.29 10.45
CA VAL A 133 24.68 12.51 11.14
C VAL A 133 25.57 12.03 12.28
N HIS A 134 26.85 11.85 11.96
CA HIS A 134 27.90 11.71 12.94
C HIS A 134 28.26 13.10 13.43
N ALA A 135 28.02 13.29 14.73
CA ALA A 135 28.66 14.19 15.69
C ALA A 135 28.65 15.70 15.38
#